data_AF-A0A948AUL2-F1
#
_entry.id   AF-A0A948AUL2-F1
#
_cell.length_a   1.000
_cell.length_b   1.000
_cell.length_c   1.000
_cell.angle_alpha   90.00
_cell.angle_beta   90.00
_cell.angle_gamma   90.00
#
_symmetry.space_group_name_H-M   'P 1'
#
loop_
_entity.id
_entity.type
_entity.pdbx_description
1 polymer ?
#
loop_
_entity_poly.entity_id
_entity_poly.type
_entity_poly.pdbx_seq_one_letter_code
_entity_poly.pdbx_strand_id
1 'polypeptide(L)'
;MKDSVTKKCQGCKKEFLIIPQEQSFYEKKKLPTPSNCHECRRNRRKSLRNERKLYQRKCDKCDKDLESTYPKNSPYIIYCEECYYNEVN
;
A
#
# COMPACT_ATOMS: atom_id res chain seq x y z
N MET A 1 -20.05 26.82 12.21
CA MET A 1 -19.02 26.07 11.46
C MET A 1 -18.70 24.84 12.30
N LYS A 2 -18.58 23.62 11.74
CA LYS A 2 -18.18 22.47 12.56
C LYS A 2 -16.78 22.75 13.10
N ASP A 3 -16.54 22.44 14.37
CA ASP A 3 -15.23 22.58 14.97
C ASP A 3 -14.32 21.40 14.59
N SER A 4 -13.03 21.64 14.62
CA SER A 4 -12.03 20.59 14.42
C SER A 4 -12.05 19.61 15.59
N VAL A 5 -11.97 18.31 15.30
CA VAL A 5 -12.01 17.25 16.32
C VAL A 5 -10.61 16.68 16.51
N THR A 6 -10.13 16.68 17.75
CA THR A 6 -8.86 16.03 18.10
C THR A 6 -9.09 14.57 18.47
N LYS A 7 -8.30 13.66 17.91
CA LYS A 7 -8.33 12.22 18.21
C LYS A 7 -6.95 11.70 18.57
N LYS A 8 -6.91 10.64 19.39
CA LYS A 8 -5.69 9.91 19.74
C LYS A 8 -5.47 8.75 18.76
N CYS A 9 -4.28 8.68 18.15
CA CYS A 9 -3.91 7.61 17.23
C CYS A 9 -3.75 6.27 17.96
N GLN A 10 -4.38 5.21 17.46
CA GLN A 10 -4.22 3.86 18.04
C GLN A 10 -2.79 3.31 17.87
N GLY A 11 -2.13 3.56 16.74
CA GLY A 11 -0.76 3.10 16.48
C GLY A 11 0.32 3.78 17.32
N CYS A 12 0.51 5.09 17.17
CA CYS A 12 1.61 5.83 17.83
C CYS A 12 1.21 6.61 19.09
N LYS A 13 -0.06 6.54 19.52
CA LYS A 13 -0.62 7.25 20.69
C LYS A 13 -0.55 8.78 20.64
N LYS A 14 -0.04 9.38 19.56
CA LYS A 14 -0.03 10.83 19.33
C LYS A 14 -1.43 11.34 18.99
N GLU A 15 -1.70 12.58 19.35
CA GLU A 15 -2.92 13.28 18.95
C GLU A 15 -2.84 13.76 17.50
N PHE A 16 -3.97 13.79 16.82
CA PHE A 16 -4.08 14.35 15.48
C PHE A 16 -5.46 15.00 15.28
N LEU A 17 -5.47 16.05 14.47
CA LEU A 17 -6.66 16.83 14.19
C LEU A 17 -7.42 16.24 13.00
N ILE A 18 -8.75 16.30 13.06
CA ILE A 18 -9.65 16.10 11.91
C ILE A 18 -10.37 17.42 11.66
N ILE A 19 -9.99 18.09 10.56
CA ILE A 19 -10.55 19.39 10.21
C ILE A 19 -11.98 19.25 9.67
N PRO A 20 -12.80 20.31 9.72
CA PRO A 20 -14.21 20.26 9.29
C PRO A 20 -14.41 19.77 7.85
N GLN A 21 -13.47 20.11 6.96
CA GLN A 21 -13.46 19.67 5.57
C GLN A 21 -13.29 18.15 5.45
N GLU A 22 -12.41 17.56 6.27
CA GLU A 22 -12.22 16.11 6.33
C GLU A 22 -13.47 15.43 6.89
N GLN A 23 -14.08 15.97 7.95
CA GLN A 23 -15.32 15.44 8.52
C GLN A 23 -16.43 15.41 7.46
N SER A 24 -16.64 16.51 6.73
CA SER A 24 -17.63 16.57 5.66
C SER A 24 -17.36 15.56 4.55
N PHE A 25 -16.09 15.33 4.21
CA PHE A 25 -15.70 14.31 3.24
C PHE A 25 -16.10 12.90 3.70
N TYR A 26 -15.76 12.53 4.94
CA TYR A 26 -16.10 11.21 5.49
C TYR A 26 -17.61 11.00 5.55
N GLU A 27 -18.38 12.00 6.00
CA GLU A 27 -19.85 11.94 6.04
C GLU A 27 -20.47 11.78 4.65
N LYS A 28 -20.07 12.61 3.68
CA LYS A 28 -20.57 12.53 2.29
C LYS A 28 -20.28 11.19 1.64
N LYS A 29 -19.14 10.58 1.97
CA LYS A 29 -18.74 9.27 1.47
C LYS A 29 -19.28 8.10 2.29
N LYS A 30 -20.04 8.36 3.37
CA LYS A 30 -20.52 7.35 4.33
C LYS A 30 -19.38 6.47 4.87
N LEU A 31 -18.23 7.10 5.14
CA LEU A 31 -17.03 6.45 5.65
C LEU A 31 -16.81 6.82 7.13
N PRO A 32 -16.26 5.90 7.94
CA PRO A 32 -15.87 6.22 9.30
C PRO A 32 -14.63 7.13 9.32
N THR A 33 -14.53 7.96 10.35
CA THR A 33 -13.32 8.77 10.58
C THR A 33 -12.14 7.87 10.97
N PRO A 34 -10.89 8.25 10.62
CA PRO A 34 -9.73 7.40 10.82
C PRO A 34 -9.39 7.17 12.30
N SER A 35 -8.99 5.96 12.65
CA SER A 35 -8.49 5.58 13.99
C SER A 35 -6.99 5.81 14.18
N ASN A 36 -6.25 5.95 13.08
CA ASN A 36 -4.81 6.15 13.06
C ASN A 36 -4.48 7.49 12.40
N CYS A 37 -3.44 8.18 12.86
CA CYS A 37 -2.99 9.44 12.27
C CYS A 37 -2.47 9.25 10.83
N HIS A 38 -2.32 10.36 10.09
CA HIS A 38 -1.83 10.34 8.71
C HIS A 38 -0.51 9.56 8.55
N GLU A 39 0.44 9.74 9.47
CA GLU A 39 1.74 9.08 9.40
C GLU A 39 1.65 7.57 9.58
N CYS A 40 0.89 7.08 10.57
CA CYS A 40 0.67 5.65 10.76
C CYS A 40 -0.02 5.02 9.55
N ARG A 41 -1.02 5.70 8.97
CA ARG A 41 -1.68 5.23 7.72
C ARG A 41 -0.69 5.20 6.56
N ARG A 42 0.17 6.23 6.43
CA ARG A 42 1.21 6.31 5.39
C ARG A 42 2.22 5.19 5.55
N ASN A 43 2.69 4.93 6.76
CA ASN A 43 3.68 3.88 7.04
C ASN A 43 3.11 2.49 6.78
N ARG A 44 1.85 2.23 7.18
CA ARG A 44 1.14 0.98 6.82
C ARG A 44 1.03 0.80 5.31
N ARG A 45 0.74 1.85 4.54
CA ARG A 45 0.74 1.76 3.07
C ARG A 45 2.13 1.50 2.50
N LYS A 46 3.19 2.02 3.13
CA LYS A 46 4.57 1.77 2.70
C LYS A 46 4.99 0.33 2.98
N SER A 47 4.57 -0.26 4.10
CA SER A 47 4.93 -1.64 4.45
C SER A 47 4.29 -2.70 3.55
N LEU A 48 3.25 -2.34 2.80
CA LEU A 48 2.60 -3.21 1.80
C LEU A 48 3.24 -3.12 0.42
N ARG A 49 4.23 -2.24 0.23
CA ARG A 49 4.92 -2.07 -1.06
C ARG A 49 6.24 -2.80 -1.02
N ASN A 50 6.61 -3.37 -2.16
CA ASN A 50 7.97 -3.86 -2.38
C ASN A 50 8.98 -2.72 -2.26
N GLU A 51 10.22 -3.09 -1.99
CA GLU A 51 11.34 -2.17 -2.03
C GLU A 51 11.42 -1.47 -3.38
N ARG A 52 11.92 -0.23 -3.39
CA ARG A 52 12.13 0.54 -4.62
C ARG A 52 13.44 0.10 -5.29
N LYS A 53 13.56 -1.18 -5.58
CA LYS A 53 14.73 -1.80 -6.22
C LYS A 53 14.25 -2.82 -7.23
N LEU A 54 14.86 -2.79 -8.41
CA LEU A 54 14.69 -3.83 -9.43
C LEU A 54 15.80 -4.85 -9.27
N TYR A 55 15.41 -6.12 -9.40
CA TYR A 55 16.29 -7.27 -9.34
C TYR A 55 16.31 -7.94 -10.70
N GLN A 56 17.51 -8.13 -11.23
CA GLN A 56 17.76 -8.95 -12.41
C GLN A 56 17.53 -10.42 -12.05
N ARG A 57 16.55 -11.06 -12.69
CA ARG A 57 16.19 -12.47 -12.46
C ARG A 57 15.74 -13.13 -13.75
N LYS A 58 15.48 -14.44 -13.68
CA LYS A 58 14.94 -15.21 -14.79
C LYS A 58 13.47 -15.49 -14.58
N CYS A 59 12.73 -15.68 -15.67
CA CYS A 59 11.38 -16.20 -15.66
C CYS A 59 11.38 -17.61 -15.08
N ASP A 60 10.53 -17.88 -14.10
CA ASP A 60 10.47 -19.19 -13.44
C ASP A 60 9.90 -20.30 -14.36
N LYS A 61 9.40 -19.95 -15.56
CA LYS A 61 8.86 -20.90 -16.56
C LYS A 61 9.74 -21.10 -17.80
N CYS A 62 10.30 -20.02 -18.36
CA CYS A 62 11.03 -20.07 -19.64
C CYS A 62 12.49 -19.58 -19.56
N ASP A 63 13.00 -19.28 -18.37
CA ASP A 63 14.38 -18.84 -18.11
C ASP A 63 14.83 -17.55 -18.82
N LYS A 64 13.94 -16.83 -19.50
CA LYS A 64 14.21 -15.52 -20.11
C LYS A 64 14.56 -14.49 -19.03
N ASP A 65 15.55 -13.65 -19.31
CA ASP A 65 15.94 -12.57 -18.40
C ASP A 65 14.81 -11.54 -18.26
N LEU A 66 14.55 -11.11 -17.02
CA LEU A 66 13.55 -10.10 -16.69
C LEU A 66 13.95 -9.30 -15.45
N GLU A 67 13.41 -8.09 -15.35
CA GLU A 67 13.53 -7.26 -14.17
C GLU A 67 12.26 -7.35 -13.33
N SER A 68 12.42 -7.59 -12.02
CA SER A 68 11.29 -7.65 -11.10
C SER A 68 11.57 -6.90 -9.81
N THR A 69 10.52 -6.41 -9.16
CA THR A 69 10.61 -5.87 -7.79
C THR A 69 10.78 -6.98 -6.74
N TYR A 70 10.63 -8.25 -7.14
CA TYR A 70 10.80 -9.40 -6.26
C TYR A 70 12.22 -9.97 -6.36
N PRO A 71 12.94 -10.12 -5.23
CA PRO A 71 14.27 -10.72 -5.21
C PRO A 71 14.22 -12.20 -5.61
N LYS A 72 15.37 -12.77 -6.02
CA LYS A 72 15.47 -14.19 -6.41
C LYS A 72 15.00 -15.17 -5.33
N ASN A 73 15.20 -14.81 -4.05
CA ASN A 73 14.79 -15.63 -2.89
C ASN A 73 13.32 -15.40 -2.47
N SER A 74 12.55 -14.67 -3.27
CA SER A 74 11.12 -14.47 -3.02
C SER A 74 10.35 -15.80 -3.09
N PRO A 75 9.34 -16.04 -2.22
CA PRO A 75 8.53 -17.25 -2.27
C PRO A 75 7.49 -17.26 -3.41
N TYR A 76 7.41 -16.19 -4.20
CA TYR A 76 6.46 -16.03 -5.30
C TYR A 76 7.05 -16.49 -6.63
N ILE A 77 6.20 -17.12 -7.45
CA ILE A 77 6.49 -17.46 -8.85
C ILE A 77 6.37 -16.19 -9.70
N ILE A 78 7.43 -15.85 -10.43
CA ILE A 78 7.52 -14.66 -11.27
C ILE A 78 7.70 -15.07 -12.73
N TYR A 79 6.68 -14.76 -13.53
CA TYR A 79 6.69 -14.98 -14.97
C TYR A 79 7.07 -13.72 -15.74
N CYS A 80 7.66 -13.92 -16.92
CA CYS A 80 7.70 -12.88 -17.94
C CYS A 80 6.29 -12.64 -18.49
N GLU A 81 6.10 -11.50 -19.16
CA GLU A 81 4.81 -11.08 -19.71
C GLU A 81 4.16 -12.16 -20.59
N GLU A 82 4.92 -12.75 -21.52
CA GLU A 82 4.44 -13.83 -22.40
C GLU A 82 3.98 -15.07 -21.61
N CYS A 83 4.77 -15.51 -20.64
CA CYS A 83 4.42 -16.68 -19.81
C CYS A 83 3.22 -16.41 -18.92
N TYR A 84 3.08 -15.19 -18.40
CA TYR A 84 1.91 -14.79 -17.62
C TYR A 84 0.63 -14.83 -18.44
N TYR A 85 0.62 -14.26 -19.65
CA TYR A 85 -0.57 -14.28 -20.51
C TYR A 85 -0.95 -15.70 -20.95
N ASN A 86 0.02 -16.59 -21.14
CA ASN A 86 -0.25 -18.00 -21.48
C ASN A 86 -0.78 -18.84 -20.30
N GLU A 87 -0.65 -18.35 -19.06
CA GLU A 87 -1.14 -19.04 -17.86
C GLU A 87 -2.48 -18.50 -17.36
N VAL A 88 -2.75 -17.21 -17.60
CA VAL A 88 -3.99 -16.55 -17.15
C VAL A 88 -5.11 -16.65 -18.18
N ASN A 89 -4.79 -16.87 -19.46
CA ASN A 89 -5.77 -17.17 -20.51
C ASN A 89 -6.01 -18.67 -20.64
#